data_AF-A0A7H8GK74-F1
#
_entry.id   AF-A0A7H8GK74-F1
#
_cell.length_a   1.000
_cell.length_b   1.000
_cell.length_c   1.000
_cell.angle_alpha   90.00
_cell.angle_beta   90.00
_cell.angle_gamma   90.00
#
_symmetry.space_group_name_H-M   'P 1'
#
loop_
_entity.id
_entity.type
_entity.pdbx_description
1 polymer ?
#
loop_
_entity_poly.entity_id
_entity_poly.type
_entity_poly.pdbx_seq_one_letter_code
_entity_poly.pdbx_strand_id
1 'polypeptide(L)'
;MMFLWQAHLSFVLLGFVLLSAFHFTRPWRPWLLPLLALAGFIPVNDLPLAAYVRSFTDDLAITTLVLLGWVCLLRLGVVQPLPTVKRAQVLVLFTVLALILYPATMGLTYVDPYRWGFNPRPMIVLIGLSTLALLWLRNGLGVAMLALGTLAFALRLKASENYWDYLIDPLLVGYCLVAGAALCVREVWRLLRPVSAVPTSSI
;
A
#
# COMPACT_ATOMS: atom_id res chain seq x y z
N MET A 1 5.37 6.56 24.31
CA MET A 1 6.25 5.37 24.16
C MET A 1 6.60 5.24 22.69
N MET A 2 7.88 5.18 22.32
CA MET A 2 8.26 5.02 20.91
C MET A 2 7.81 3.65 20.42
N PHE A 3 6.94 3.60 19.42
CA PHE A 3 6.58 2.37 18.71
C PHE A 3 7.74 1.91 17.81
N LEU A 4 8.87 1.54 18.43
CA LEU A 4 10.09 1.11 17.75
C LEU A 4 9.81 -0.09 16.82
N TRP A 5 8.88 -0.97 17.20
CA TRP A 5 8.51 -2.13 16.40
C TRP A 5 8.05 -1.75 14.98
N GLN A 6 7.29 -0.66 14.84
CA GLN A 6 6.78 -0.23 13.54
C GLN A 6 7.87 0.36 12.66
N ALA A 7 8.82 1.11 13.24
CA ALA A 7 10.00 1.58 12.53
C ALA A 7 10.80 0.41 11.94
N HIS A 8 11.10 -0.60 12.76
CA HIS A 8 11.84 -1.79 12.30
C HIS A 8 11.06 -2.58 11.24
N LEU A 9 9.75 -2.78 11.43
CA LEU A 9 8.93 -3.49 10.43
C LEU A 9 8.89 -2.74 9.10
N SER A 10 8.66 -1.42 9.14
CA SER A 10 8.64 -0.57 7.94
C SER A 10 9.99 -0.60 7.22
N PHE A 11 11.09 -0.48 7.97
CA PHE A 11 12.46 -0.57 7.46
C PHE A 11 12.71 -1.88 6.70
N VAL A 12 12.37 -3.01 7.33
CA VAL A 12 12.57 -4.34 6.74
C VAL A 12 11.74 -4.52 5.47
N LEU A 13 10.45 -4.17 5.53
CA LEU A 13 9.54 -4.35 4.40
C LEU A 13 9.89 -3.43 3.22
N LEU A 14 10.15 -2.15 3.47
CA LEU A 14 10.57 -1.21 2.44
C LEU A 14 11.91 -1.62 1.83
N GLY A 15 12.91 -1.91 2.67
CA GLY A 15 14.23 -2.34 2.23
C GLY A 15 14.16 -3.60 1.37
N PHE A 16 13.35 -4.57 1.77
CA PHE A 16 13.15 -5.80 1.01
C PHE A 16 12.48 -5.52 -0.34
N VAL A 17 11.41 -4.73 -0.38
CA VAL A 17 10.70 -4.41 -1.62
C VAL A 17 11.61 -3.67 -2.60
N LEU A 18 12.43 -2.72 -2.11
CA LEU A 18 13.39 -1.98 -2.93
C LEU A 18 14.52 -2.90 -3.45
N LEU A 19 15.15 -3.70 -2.58
CA LEU A 19 16.24 -4.60 -2.99
C LEU A 19 15.73 -5.72 -3.91
N SER A 20 14.52 -6.22 -3.69
CA SER A 20 13.93 -7.28 -4.52
C SER A 20 13.53 -6.81 -5.92
N ALA A 21 13.53 -5.49 -6.18
CA ALA A 21 13.33 -4.93 -7.51
C ALA A 21 14.50 -5.23 -8.47
N PHE A 22 15.71 -5.45 -7.93
CA PHE A 22 16.88 -5.79 -8.73
C PHE A 22 16.92 -7.30 -9.05
N HIS A 23 17.24 -7.66 -10.29
CA HIS A 23 17.23 -9.05 -10.74
C HIS A 23 18.31 -9.92 -10.05
N PHE A 24 19.47 -9.34 -9.72
CA PHE A 24 20.59 -10.06 -9.11
C PHE A 24 20.30 -10.49 -7.66
N THR A 25 19.32 -9.88 -6.99
CA THR A 25 18.96 -10.24 -5.61
C THR A 25 18.07 -11.47 -5.54
N ARG A 26 17.58 -11.99 -6.67
CA ARG A 26 16.64 -13.12 -6.74
C ARG A 26 17.04 -14.35 -5.92
N PRO A 27 18.29 -14.88 -5.98
CA PRO A 27 18.69 -16.01 -5.14
C PRO A 27 18.83 -15.64 -3.65
N TRP A 28 19.07 -14.36 -3.35
CA TRP A 28 19.32 -13.86 -2.00
C TRP A 28 18.05 -13.41 -1.26
N ARG A 29 16.90 -13.31 -1.95
CA ARG A 29 15.63 -12.84 -1.36
C ARG A 29 15.28 -13.47 0.00
N PRO A 30 15.32 -14.80 0.21
CA PRO A 30 14.98 -15.35 1.53
C PRO A 30 15.90 -14.83 2.65
N TRP A 31 17.15 -14.52 2.33
CA TRP A 31 18.14 -13.99 3.28
C TRP A 31 18.03 -12.49 3.50
N LEU A 32 17.42 -11.73 2.58
CA LEU A 32 17.29 -10.28 2.72
C LEU A 32 16.44 -9.87 3.94
N LEU A 33 15.37 -10.59 4.24
CA LEU A 33 14.50 -10.27 5.38
C LEU A 33 15.24 -10.33 6.72
N PRO A 34 15.89 -11.44 7.11
CA PRO A 34 16.64 -11.49 8.37
C PRO A 34 17.83 -10.51 8.37
N LEU A 35 18.52 -10.34 7.24
CA LEU A 35 19.63 -9.39 7.15
C LEU A 35 19.18 -7.94 7.37
N LEU A 36 18.06 -7.53 6.76
CA LEU A 36 17.48 -6.20 6.99
C LEU A 36 16.95 -6.05 8.41
N ALA A 37 16.39 -7.11 9.01
CA ALA A 37 15.94 -7.08 10.39
C ALA A 37 17.11 -6.79 11.33
N LEU A 38 18.23 -7.48 11.15
CA LEU A 38 19.47 -7.23 11.91
C LEU A 38 20.03 -5.82 11.62
N ALA A 39 20.07 -5.41 10.34
CA ALA A 39 20.57 -4.12 9.94
C ALA A 39 19.76 -2.95 10.55
N GLY A 40 18.45 -3.14 10.76
CA GLY A 40 17.58 -2.13 11.36
C GLY A 40 17.97 -1.76 12.79
N PHE A 41 18.67 -2.64 13.52
CA PHE A 41 19.16 -2.39 14.88
C PHE A 41 20.57 -1.79 14.94
N ILE A 42 21.26 -1.65 13.80
CA ILE A 42 22.59 -1.04 13.77
C ILE A 42 22.45 0.44 14.18
N PRO A 43 23.11 0.88 15.27
CA PRO A 43 23.07 2.26 15.69
C PRO A 43 23.98 3.11 14.81
N VAL A 44 23.48 4.28 14.41
CA VAL A 44 24.22 5.32 13.68
C VAL A 44 23.99 6.62 14.45
N ASN A 45 25.02 7.24 15.02
CA ASN A 45 24.90 8.42 15.90
C ASN A 45 23.78 8.25 16.94
N ASP A 46 23.83 7.18 17.72
CA ASP A 46 22.90 6.85 18.82
C ASP A 46 21.45 6.52 18.44
N LEU A 47 21.09 6.56 17.15
CA LEU A 47 19.77 6.15 16.66
C LEU A 47 19.87 4.88 15.80
N PRO A 48 18.95 3.91 15.97
CA PRO A 48 18.92 2.73 15.10
C PRO A 48 18.62 3.16 13.67
N LEU A 49 19.20 2.46 12.68
CA LEU A 49 19.00 2.75 11.26
C LEU A 49 17.51 2.80 10.86
N ALA A 50 16.67 1.97 11.49
CA ALA A 50 15.23 1.99 11.30
C ALA A 50 14.56 3.32 11.73
N ALA A 51 15.08 3.98 12.78
CA ALA A 51 14.58 5.28 13.22
C ALA A 51 14.92 6.41 12.24
N TYR A 52 16.07 6.32 11.54
CA TYR A 52 16.39 7.26 10.46
C TYR A 52 15.43 7.14 9.29
N VAL A 53 15.11 5.92 8.85
CA VAL A 53 14.14 5.76 7.76
C VAL A 53 12.78 6.32 8.17
N ARG A 54 12.36 6.07 9.42
CA ARG A 54 11.13 6.65 9.97
C ARG A 54 11.14 8.17 9.98
N SER A 55 12.28 8.86 10.16
CA SER A 55 12.27 10.32 10.14
C SER A 55 11.92 10.92 8.77
N PHE A 56 12.12 10.16 7.69
CA PHE A 56 11.71 10.55 6.34
C PHE A 56 10.30 10.09 5.96
N THR A 57 9.89 8.89 6.39
CA THR A 57 8.60 8.29 5.97
C THR A 57 7.47 8.49 6.96
N ASP A 58 7.79 8.89 8.19
CA ASP A 58 6.94 8.76 9.38
C ASP A 58 6.43 7.31 9.58
N ASP A 59 5.52 7.10 10.52
CA ASP A 59 4.82 5.83 10.72
C ASP A 59 3.87 5.55 9.56
N LEU A 60 4.25 4.60 8.70
CA LEU A 60 3.44 4.15 7.57
C LEU A 60 2.01 3.76 7.97
N ALA A 61 1.06 3.92 7.05
CA ALA A 61 -0.29 3.39 7.21
C ALA A 61 -0.24 1.86 7.29
N ILE A 62 -1.15 1.28 8.08
CA ILE A 62 -1.23 -0.18 8.25
C ILE A 62 -1.58 -0.85 6.92
N THR A 63 -2.43 -0.21 6.11
CA THR A 63 -2.72 -0.64 4.74
C THR A 63 -1.46 -0.73 3.88
N THR A 64 -0.54 0.22 4.00
CA THR A 64 0.77 0.20 3.30
C THR A 64 1.65 -0.93 3.80
N LEU A 65 1.71 -1.16 5.12
CA LEU A 65 2.44 -2.31 5.68
C LEU A 65 1.88 -3.64 5.17
N VAL A 66 0.56 -3.77 5.09
CA VAL A 66 -0.10 -4.96 4.52
C VAL A 66 0.25 -5.12 3.03
N LEU A 67 0.23 -4.03 2.25
CA LEU A 67 0.63 -4.06 0.84
C LEU A 67 2.10 -4.46 0.68
N LEU A 68 3.01 -3.89 1.46
CA LEU A 68 4.43 -4.24 1.42
C LEU A 68 4.65 -5.70 1.83
N GLY A 69 3.98 -6.17 2.89
CA GLY A 69 4.01 -7.57 3.30
C GLY A 69 3.51 -8.51 2.21
N TRP A 70 2.42 -8.16 1.54
CA TRP A 70 1.94 -8.90 0.37
C TRP A 70 2.96 -8.94 -0.77
N VAL A 71 3.61 -7.82 -1.08
CA VAL A 71 4.68 -7.77 -2.09
C VAL A 71 5.87 -8.63 -1.66
N CYS A 72 6.23 -8.65 -0.38
CA CYS A 72 7.27 -9.55 0.14
C CYS A 72 6.94 -11.01 -0.15
N LEU A 73 5.73 -11.45 0.22
CA LEU A 73 5.25 -12.81 -0.03
C LEU A 73 5.23 -13.14 -1.53
N LEU A 74 4.83 -12.18 -2.37
CA LEU A 74 4.81 -12.34 -3.83
C LEU A 74 6.22 -12.54 -4.40
N ARG A 75 7.19 -11.74 -3.93
CA ARG A 75 8.59 -11.81 -4.39
C ARG A 75 9.32 -13.06 -3.92
N LEU A 76 8.87 -13.64 -2.80
CA LEU A 76 9.32 -14.93 -2.28
C LEU A 76 8.61 -16.12 -2.94
N GLY A 77 7.59 -15.89 -3.77
CA GLY A 77 6.84 -16.95 -4.45
C GLY A 77 5.83 -17.68 -3.57
N VAL A 78 5.48 -17.12 -2.40
CA VAL A 78 4.51 -17.69 -1.46
C VAL A 78 3.07 -17.44 -1.91
N VAL A 79 2.81 -16.28 -2.53
CA VAL A 79 1.49 -15.91 -3.06
C VAL A 79 1.56 -15.65 -4.56
N GLN A 80 0.44 -15.87 -5.24
CA GLN A 80 0.32 -15.63 -6.67
C GLN A 80 0.08 -14.15 -6.98
N PRO A 81 0.49 -13.66 -8.16
CA PRO A 81 0.19 -12.31 -8.61
C PRO A 81 -1.30 -12.01 -8.59
N LEU A 82 -1.66 -10.81 -8.13
CA LEU A 82 -3.05 -10.38 -8.09
C LEU A 82 -3.57 -10.14 -9.53
N PRO A 83 -4.74 -10.69 -9.91
CA PRO A 83 -5.35 -10.42 -11.20
C PRO A 83 -5.55 -8.92 -11.44
N THR A 84 -5.41 -8.47 -12.70
CA THR A 84 -5.51 -7.04 -13.06
C THR A 84 -6.77 -6.38 -12.51
N VAL A 85 -7.93 -7.04 -12.62
CA VAL A 85 -9.22 -6.49 -12.13
C VAL A 85 -9.19 -6.26 -10.62
N LYS A 86 -8.69 -7.22 -9.84
CA LYS A 86 -8.58 -7.09 -8.38
C LYS A 86 -7.56 -6.02 -7.98
N ARG A 87 -6.47 -5.89 -8.73
CA ARG A 87 -5.51 -4.79 -8.55
C ARG A 87 -6.16 -3.44 -8.84
N ALA A 88 -6.93 -3.32 -9.92
CA ALA A 88 -7.65 -2.10 -10.27
C ALA A 88 -8.66 -1.69 -9.18
N GLN A 89 -9.40 -2.65 -8.59
CA GLN A 89 -10.30 -2.38 -7.46
C GLN A 89 -9.58 -1.73 -6.28
N VAL A 90 -8.41 -2.26 -5.87
CA VAL A 90 -7.60 -1.69 -4.78
C VAL A 90 -7.10 -0.29 -5.16
N LEU A 91 -6.58 -0.12 -6.38
CA LEU A 91 -6.08 1.17 -6.86
C LEU A 91 -7.18 2.23 -6.88
N VAL A 92 -8.37 1.90 -7.42
CA VAL A 92 -9.52 2.81 -7.46
C VAL A 92 -9.93 3.21 -6.06
N LEU A 93 -10.08 2.24 -5.15
CA LEU A 93 -10.44 2.51 -3.76
C LEU A 93 -9.49 3.52 -3.10
N PHE A 94 -8.19 3.24 -3.11
CA PHE A 94 -7.22 4.10 -2.43
C PHE A 94 -7.01 5.44 -3.16
N THR A 95 -7.21 5.48 -4.48
CA THR A 95 -7.23 6.76 -5.22
C THR A 95 -8.42 7.61 -4.81
N VAL A 96 -9.62 7.02 -4.68
CA VAL A 96 -10.81 7.74 -4.20
C VAL A 96 -10.60 8.25 -2.78
N LEU A 97 -10.07 7.42 -1.87
CA LEU A 97 -9.73 7.85 -0.51
C LEU A 97 -8.71 9.00 -0.52
N ALA A 98 -7.70 8.93 -1.40
CA ALA A 98 -6.71 9.99 -1.55
C ALA A 98 -7.34 11.31 -2.04
N LEU A 99 -8.24 11.24 -3.02
CA LEU A 99 -8.94 12.40 -3.56
C LEU A 99 -9.92 13.03 -2.56
N ILE A 100 -10.44 12.25 -1.62
CA ILE A 100 -11.24 12.79 -0.50
C ILE A 100 -10.34 13.50 0.51
N LEU A 101 -9.20 12.90 0.86
CA LEU A 101 -8.38 13.36 1.98
C LEU A 101 -7.41 14.49 1.61
N TYR A 102 -6.60 14.30 0.57
CA TYR A 102 -5.43 15.15 0.32
C TYR A 102 -5.76 16.55 -0.20
N PRO A 103 -6.79 16.78 -1.04
CA PRO A 103 -7.16 18.14 -1.41
C PRO A 103 -7.50 19.00 -0.18
N ALA A 104 -8.15 18.41 0.82
CA ALA A 104 -8.46 19.11 2.06
C ALA A 104 -7.23 19.39 2.92
N THR A 105 -6.31 18.44 3.05
CA THR A 105 -5.07 18.68 3.81
C THR A 105 -4.14 19.68 3.14
N MET A 106 -4.27 19.88 1.81
CA MET A 106 -3.58 20.93 1.06
C MET A 106 -4.29 22.30 1.13
N GLY A 107 -5.42 22.41 1.83
CA GLY A 107 -6.19 23.66 1.92
C GLY A 107 -6.94 24.04 0.64
N LEU A 108 -7.17 23.09 -0.27
CA LEU A 108 -7.87 23.31 -1.54
C LEU A 108 -9.40 23.27 -1.38
N THR A 109 -9.91 22.84 -0.22
CA THR A 109 -11.34 22.70 0.06
C THR A 109 -11.71 23.35 1.39
N TYR A 110 -12.93 23.89 1.47
CA TYR A 110 -13.49 24.41 2.73
C TYR A 110 -13.99 23.32 3.69
N VAL A 111 -14.16 22.10 3.18
CA VAL A 111 -14.47 20.92 3.98
C VAL A 111 -13.16 20.30 4.45
N ASP A 112 -13.13 19.82 5.69
CA ASP A 112 -11.98 19.13 6.28
C ASP A 112 -12.35 17.67 6.64
N PRO A 113 -12.25 16.73 5.67
CA PRO A 113 -12.45 15.31 5.91
C PRO A 113 -11.39 14.69 6.83
N TYR A 114 -10.22 15.32 6.99
CA TYR A 114 -9.18 14.81 7.90
C TYR A 114 -9.69 14.79 9.35
N ARG A 115 -10.54 15.76 9.72
CA ARG A 115 -11.21 15.80 11.04
C ARG A 115 -12.13 14.62 11.30
N TRP A 116 -12.70 14.01 10.26
CA TRP A 116 -13.55 12.82 10.43
C TRP A 116 -12.77 11.65 11.02
N GLY A 117 -11.46 11.61 10.83
CA GLY A 117 -10.63 10.55 11.40
C GLY A 117 -10.49 10.61 12.92
N PHE A 118 -10.73 11.77 13.56
CA PHE A 118 -10.81 11.89 15.03
C PHE A 118 -12.18 11.50 15.60
N ASN A 119 -13.24 11.55 14.79
CA ASN A 119 -14.55 10.98 15.13
C ASN A 119 -14.91 9.88 14.12
N PRO A 120 -14.26 8.71 14.23
CA PRO A 120 -14.17 7.76 13.13
C PRO A 120 -15.44 6.93 12.93
N ARG A 121 -16.48 7.07 13.76
CA ARG A 121 -17.70 6.25 13.70
C ARG A 121 -18.31 6.17 12.29
N PRO A 122 -18.62 7.28 11.60
CA PRO A 122 -19.13 7.22 10.23
C PRO A 122 -18.11 6.62 9.24
N MET A 123 -16.83 6.91 9.41
CA MET A 123 -15.78 6.35 8.55
C MET A 123 -15.67 4.83 8.72
N ILE A 124 -15.73 4.30 9.93
CA ILE A 124 -15.66 2.87 10.20
C ILE A 124 -16.82 2.16 9.49
N VAL A 125 -18.03 2.74 9.49
CA VAL A 125 -19.16 2.18 8.73
C VAL A 125 -18.86 2.18 7.23
N LEU A 126 -18.41 3.30 6.66
CA LEU A 126 -18.08 3.40 5.22
C LEU A 126 -16.96 2.43 4.80
N ILE A 127 -15.91 2.32 5.61
CA ILE A 127 -14.79 1.40 5.38
C ILE A 127 -15.24 -0.05 5.59
N GLY A 128 -16.11 -0.32 6.56
CA GLY A 128 -16.73 -1.63 6.76
C GLY A 128 -17.55 -2.07 5.55
N LEU A 129 -18.40 -1.20 5.01
CA LEU A 129 -19.16 -1.45 3.78
C LEU A 129 -18.23 -1.67 2.58
N SER A 130 -17.17 -0.86 2.45
CA SER A 130 -16.15 -1.03 1.41
C SER A 130 -15.44 -2.39 1.54
N THR A 131 -15.16 -2.82 2.76
CA THR A 131 -14.57 -4.14 3.06
C THR A 131 -15.50 -5.28 2.65
N LEU A 132 -16.80 -5.18 2.98
CA LEU A 132 -17.81 -6.16 2.58
C LEU A 132 -17.96 -6.21 1.05
N ALA A 133 -17.94 -5.07 0.36
CA ALA A 133 -17.96 -5.02 -1.09
C ALA A 133 -16.73 -5.73 -1.71
N LEU A 134 -15.53 -5.50 -1.17
CA LEU A 134 -14.32 -6.20 -1.61
C LEU A 134 -14.37 -7.70 -1.32
N LEU A 135 -14.99 -8.10 -0.19
CA LEU A 135 -15.20 -9.50 0.15
C LEU A 135 -16.13 -10.17 -0.87
N TRP A 136 -17.24 -9.51 -1.23
CA TRP A 136 -18.14 -9.96 -2.30
C TRP A 136 -17.42 -10.11 -3.64
N LEU A 137 -16.53 -9.17 -3.96
CA LEU A 137 -15.67 -9.20 -5.16
C LEU A 137 -14.48 -10.18 -5.05
N ARG A 138 -14.38 -10.93 -3.94
CA ARG A 138 -13.32 -11.90 -3.64
C ARG A 138 -11.92 -11.29 -3.69
N ASN A 139 -11.78 -10.05 -3.27
CA ASN A 139 -10.51 -9.32 -3.24
C ASN A 139 -9.86 -9.41 -1.85
N GLY A 140 -9.17 -10.53 -1.61
CA GLY A 140 -8.55 -10.81 -0.32
C GLY A 140 -7.51 -9.77 0.13
N LEU A 141 -6.73 -9.20 -0.80
CA LEU A 141 -5.76 -8.15 -0.47
C LEU A 141 -6.45 -6.88 0.03
N GLY A 142 -7.46 -6.39 -0.72
CA GLY A 142 -8.20 -5.19 -0.33
C GLY A 142 -8.93 -5.37 1.01
N VAL A 143 -9.51 -6.56 1.23
CA VAL A 143 -10.12 -6.93 2.52
C VAL A 143 -9.08 -6.91 3.64
N ALA A 144 -7.92 -7.53 3.45
CA ALA A 144 -6.85 -7.56 4.45
C ALA A 144 -6.36 -6.14 4.78
N MET A 145 -6.17 -5.27 3.78
CA MET A 145 -5.74 -3.89 3.97
C MET A 145 -6.73 -3.12 4.86
N LEU A 146 -8.03 -3.13 4.52
CA LEU A 146 -9.04 -2.39 5.29
C LEU A 146 -9.30 -3.02 6.67
N ALA A 147 -9.43 -4.35 6.75
CA ALA A 147 -9.74 -5.04 7.99
C ALA A 147 -8.60 -4.94 9.00
N LEU A 148 -7.36 -5.18 8.58
CA LEU A 148 -6.19 -5.04 9.46
C LEU A 148 -5.93 -3.58 9.83
N GLY A 149 -6.17 -2.63 8.90
CA GLY A 149 -6.11 -1.20 9.22
C GLY A 149 -7.13 -0.79 10.29
N THR A 150 -8.38 -1.23 10.15
CA THR A 150 -9.45 -0.99 11.12
C THR A 150 -9.15 -1.65 12.47
N LEU A 151 -8.68 -2.91 12.45
CA LEU A 151 -8.33 -3.65 13.65
C LEU A 151 -7.16 -2.99 14.40
N ALA A 152 -6.13 -2.57 13.67
CA ALA A 152 -4.99 -1.88 14.24
C ALA A 152 -5.40 -0.54 14.87
N PHE A 153 -6.36 0.17 14.27
CA PHE A 153 -6.96 1.37 14.86
C PHE A 153 -7.71 1.04 16.15
N ALA A 154 -8.57 0.01 16.13
CA ALA A 154 -9.34 -0.40 17.31
C ALA A 154 -8.45 -0.82 18.49
N LEU A 155 -7.32 -1.46 18.20
CA LEU A 155 -6.33 -1.90 19.19
C LEU A 155 -5.29 -0.81 19.54
N ARG A 156 -5.39 0.40 18.96
CA ARG A 156 -4.47 1.53 19.21
C ARG A 156 -2.99 1.17 18.98
N LEU A 157 -2.70 0.49 17.87
CA LEU A 157 -1.33 0.05 17.54
C LEU A 157 -0.36 1.18 17.17
N LYS A 158 -0.87 2.34 16.72
CA LYS A 158 -0.09 3.53 16.40
C LYS A 158 -0.32 4.60 17.47
N ALA A 159 0.60 5.55 17.55
CA ALA A 159 0.45 6.73 18.40
C ALA A 159 -0.65 7.69 17.93
N SER A 160 -0.98 7.66 16.63
CA SER A 160 -2.00 8.54 16.09
C SER A 160 -3.39 8.14 16.56
N GLU A 161 -4.17 9.14 16.97
CA GLU A 161 -5.58 9.02 17.29
C GLU A 161 -6.47 9.14 16.04
N ASN A 162 -5.90 9.48 14.89
CA ASN A 162 -6.62 9.70 13.65
C ASN A 162 -6.72 8.42 12.82
N TYR A 163 -7.94 8.01 12.48
CA TYR A 163 -8.17 6.79 11.70
C TYR A 163 -7.60 6.85 10.27
N TRP A 164 -7.53 8.02 9.64
CA TRP A 164 -6.93 8.17 8.31
C TRP A 164 -5.48 7.70 8.27
N ASP A 165 -4.72 7.96 9.34
CA ASP A 165 -3.29 7.62 9.43
C ASP A 165 -3.05 6.11 9.48
N TYR A 166 -4.09 5.30 9.72
CA TYR A 166 -4.03 3.84 9.63
C TYR A 166 -4.36 3.33 8.23
N LEU A 167 -5.11 4.11 7.44
CA LEU A 167 -5.69 3.70 6.17
C LEU A 167 -4.90 4.18 4.95
N ILE A 168 -4.29 5.36 5.02
CA ILE A 168 -3.63 5.93 3.84
C ILE A 168 -2.44 6.79 4.23
N ASP A 169 -1.39 6.74 3.43
CA ASP A 169 -0.19 7.56 3.57
C ASP A 169 0.33 8.00 2.19
N PRO A 170 1.29 8.95 2.13
CA PRO A 170 1.80 9.46 0.86
C PRO A 170 2.47 8.39 -0.02
N LEU A 171 3.09 7.34 0.56
CA LEU A 171 3.69 6.26 -0.21
C LEU A 171 2.64 5.43 -0.93
N LEU A 172 1.53 5.10 -0.26
CA LEU A 172 0.42 4.37 -0.86
C LEU A 172 -0.25 5.19 -1.96
N VAL A 173 -0.40 6.50 -1.78
CA VAL A 173 -0.90 7.39 -2.83
C VAL A 173 0.05 7.41 -4.02
N GLY A 174 1.34 7.58 -3.80
CA GLY A 174 2.36 7.53 -4.86
C GLY A 174 2.30 6.22 -5.65
N TYR A 175 2.18 5.08 -4.95
CA TYR A 175 1.96 3.79 -5.59
C TYR A 175 0.68 3.77 -6.45
N CYS A 176 -0.44 4.26 -5.91
CA CYS A 176 -1.71 4.26 -6.61
C CYS A 176 -1.68 5.10 -7.89
N LEU A 177 -1.05 6.28 -7.84
CA LEU A 177 -0.89 7.16 -8.99
C LEU A 177 -0.01 6.51 -10.08
N VAL A 178 1.16 5.99 -9.73
CA VAL A 178 2.08 5.37 -10.70
C VAL A 178 1.46 4.10 -11.30
N ALA A 179 0.93 3.21 -10.46
CA ALA A 179 0.33 1.96 -10.91
C ALA A 179 -0.96 2.20 -11.71
N GLY A 180 -1.79 3.15 -11.28
CA GLY A 180 -3.02 3.55 -11.97
C GLY A 180 -2.72 4.16 -13.34
N ALA A 181 -1.77 5.08 -13.42
CA ALA A 181 -1.32 5.67 -14.68
C ALA A 181 -0.80 4.59 -15.64
N ALA A 182 0.03 3.66 -15.16
CA ALA A 182 0.54 2.56 -15.98
C ALA A 182 -0.58 1.66 -16.53
N LEU A 183 -1.63 1.39 -15.76
CA LEU A 183 -2.80 0.65 -16.23
C LEU A 183 -3.58 1.43 -17.29
N CYS A 184 -3.84 2.72 -17.05
CA CYS A 184 -4.55 3.57 -18.01
C CYS A 184 -3.81 3.65 -19.35
N VAL A 185 -2.50 3.93 -19.29
CA VAL A 185 -1.60 3.93 -20.44
C VAL A 185 -1.73 2.59 -21.17
N ARG A 186 -1.57 1.46 -20.48
CA ARG A 186 -1.65 0.13 -21.10
C ARG A 186 -2.99 -0.13 -21.81
N GLU A 187 -4.12 0.27 -21.23
CA GLU A 187 -5.42 0.08 -21.88
C GLU A 187 -5.61 1.02 -23.07
N VAL A 188 -5.13 2.27 -23.00
CA VAL A 188 -5.10 3.17 -24.17
C VAL A 188 -4.25 2.57 -25.30
N TRP A 189 -3.06 2.05 -24.99
CA TRP A 189 -2.23 1.36 -25.99
C TRP A 189 -2.91 0.12 -26.57
N ARG A 190 -3.74 -0.60 -25.80
CA ARG A 190 -4.51 -1.74 -26.32
C ARG A 190 -5.60 -1.30 -27.29
N LEU A 191 -6.31 -0.21 -26.98
CA LEU A 191 -7.35 0.34 -27.85
C LEU A 191 -6.77 0.93 -29.14
N LEU A 192 -5.56 1.48 -29.09
CA LEU A 192 -4.87 2.06 -30.24
C LEU A 192 -4.17 1.03 -31.13
N ARG A 193 -4.07 -0.24 -30.74
CA ARG A 193 -3.48 -1.28 -31.61
C ARG A 193 -4.45 -1.56 -32.75
N PRO A 194 -4.06 -1.33 -34.02
CA PRO A 194 -4.89 -1.74 -35.16
C PRO A 194 -5.09 -3.25 -35.10
N VAL A 195 -6.34 -3.70 -35.26
CA VAL A 195 -6.64 -5.12 -35.44
C VAL A 195 -5.92 -5.55 -36.72
N SER A 196 -4.91 -6.41 -36.60
CA SER A 196 -4.27 -7.02 -37.76
C SER A 196 -5.36 -7.71 -38.58
N ALA A 197 -5.60 -7.23 -39.80
CA ALA A 197 -6.53 -7.86 -40.72
C ALA A 197 -6.09 -9.32 -40.89
N VAL A 198 -6.97 -10.25 -40.53
CA VAL A 198 -6.75 -11.68 -40.80
C VAL A 198 -6.62 -11.82 -42.32
N PRO A 199 -5.52 -12.37 -42.86
CA PRO A 199 -5.43 -12.62 -44.28
C PRO A 199 -6.52 -13.63 -44.63
N THR A 200 -7.52 -13.21 -45.40
CA THR A 200 -8.46 -14.13 -46.04
C THR A 200 -7.65 -15.01 -46.97
N SER A 201 -7.41 -16.26 -46.57
CA SER A 201 -6.87 -17.30 -47.43
C SER A 201 -7.89 -17.57 -48.54
N SER A 202 -7.66 -17.00 -49.72
CA SER A 202 -8.36 -17.37 -50.94
C SER A 202 -7.90 -18.76 -51.38
N ILE A 203 -8.90 -19.64 -51.54
CA ILE A 203 -8.85 -21.01 -52.06
C ILE A 203 -8.32 -21.03 -53.50
#